data_AF-A0A1G4UQU8-F1
#
_entry.id   AF-A0A1G4UQU8-F1
#
_cell.length_a   1.000
_cell.length_b   1.000
_cell.length_c   1.000
_cell.angle_alpha   90.00
_cell.angle_beta   90.00
_cell.angle_gamma   90.00
#
_symmetry.space_group_name_H-M   'P 1'
#
loop_
_entity.id
_entity.type
_entity.pdbx_description
1 polymer ?
#
loop_
_entity_poly.entity_id
_entity_poly.type
_entity_poly.pdbx_seq_one_letter_code
_entity_poly.pdbx_strand_id
1 'polypeptide(L)' 'MNAYYVLNGHTLGYINPAQPNVFGILHASVLRGSTFGRLDWFTITAPGVDRLEPATLADFDAFRVCPKGHLS' A
#
# COMPACT_ATOMS: atom_id res chain seq x y z
N MET A 1 14.99 -5.11 0.30
CA MET A 1 13.70 -5.64 -0.17
C MET A 1 12.62 -4.77 0.44
N ASN A 2 11.76 -4.15 -0.37
CA ASN A 2 10.66 -3.34 0.19
C ASN A 2 9.61 -4.28 0.77
N ALA A 3 9.07 -3.93 1.94
CA ALA A 3 7.96 -4.65 2.54
C ALA A 3 6.64 -4.03 2.05
N TYR A 4 5.73 -4.88 1.56
CA TYR A 4 4.44 -4.47 1.01
C TYR A 4 3.35 -4.61 2.05
N TYR A 5 2.43 -3.66 2.06
CA TYR A 5 1.33 -3.64 3.01
C TYR A 5 0.04 -3.16 2.35
N VAL A 6 -1.07 -3.52 2.97
CA VAL A 6 -2.37 -2.89 2.76
C VAL A 6 -2.60 -1.90 3.89
N LEU A 7 -2.66 -0.61 3.54
CA LEU A 7 -3.01 0.48 4.43
C LEU A 7 -4.53 0.59 4.56
N ASN A 8 -5.02 0.52 5.79
CA ASN A 8 -6.42 0.66 6.19
C ASN A 8 -7.40 -0.24 5.40
N GLY A 9 -6.91 -1.36 4.88
CA GLY A 9 -7.71 -2.31 4.08
C GLY A 9 -8.13 -1.81 2.70
N HIS A 10 -7.66 -0.64 2.24
CA HIS A 10 -8.13 -0.02 0.99
C HIS A 10 -7.02 0.49 0.06
N THR A 11 -5.77 0.50 0.50
CA THR A 11 -4.63 0.97 -0.32
C THR A 11 -3.47 -0.01 -0.26
N LEU A 12 -3.07 -0.55 -1.41
CA LEU A 12 -1.88 -1.39 -1.54
C LEU A 12 -0.66 -0.52 -1.84
N GLY A 13 0.45 -0.82 -1.17
CA GLY A 13 1.68 -0.08 -1.32
C GLY A 13 2.85 -0.72 -0.61
N TYR A 14 3.90 0.07 -0.39
CA TYR A 14 5.13 -0.37 0.26
C TYR A 14 5.69 0.68 1.20
N ILE A 15 6.46 0.22 2.17
CA ILE A 15 7.25 1.08 3.06
C ILE A 15 8.70 1.01 2.64
N ASN A 16 9.32 2.19 2.47
CA ASN A 16 10.76 2.29 2.32
C ASN A 16 11.41 2.27 3.72
N PRO A 17 12.30 1.32 4.04
CA PRO A 17 12.96 1.26 5.35
C PRO A 17 13.74 2.54 5.71
N ALA A 18 14.23 3.28 4.72
CA ALA A 18 14.91 4.55 4.94
C ALA A 18 13.97 5.70 5.37
N GLN A 19 12.66 5.54 5.14
CA GLN A 19 11.61 6.51 5.48
C GLN A 19 10.38 5.75 5.98
N PRO A 20 10.41 5.20 7.21
CA PRO A 20 9.46 4.19 7.67
C PRO A 20 8.01 4.71 7.83
N ASN A 21 7.83 6.03 7.90
CA ASN A 21 6.52 6.68 7.94
C ASN A 21 5.97 7.01 6.54
N VAL A 22 6.77 6.89 5.48
CA VAL A 22 6.35 7.15 4.10
C VAL A 22 5.84 5.87 3.46
N PHE A 23 4.60 5.92 3.00
CA PHE A 23 3.94 4.83 2.32
C PHE A 23 3.80 5.13 0.84
N GLY A 24 4.57 4.43 0.00
CA GLY A 24 4.47 4.53 -1.45
C GLY A 24 3.22 3.80 -1.94
N ILE A 25 2.35 4.50 -2.66
CA ILE A 25 1.06 3.95 -3.11
C ILE A 25 1.27 3.25 -4.45
N LEU A 26 0.85 1.99 -4.54
CA LEU A 26 0.78 1.25 -5.80
C LEU A 26 -0.64 1.29 -6.37
N HIS A 27 -1.64 1.14 -5.50
CA HIS A 27 -3.05 1.28 -5.88
C HIS A 27 -3.93 1.65 -4.68
N ALA A 28 -4.83 2.59 -4.89
CA ALA A 28 -5.84 3.02 -3.93
C ALA A 28 -7.25 2.66 -4.45
N SER A 29 -8.02 1.89 -3.68
CA SER A 29 -9.37 1.48 -4.10
C SER A 29 -10.43 2.38 -3.48
N VAL A 30 -10.96 3.30 -4.28
CA VAL A 30 -12.10 4.15 -3.88
C VAL A 30 -13.32 3.30 -3.52
N LEU A 31 -13.54 2.18 -4.22
CA LEU A 31 -14.63 1.25 -3.91
C LEU A 31 -14.50 0.59 -2.53
N ARG A 32 -13.28 0.53 -1.97
CA ARG A 32 -13.01 0.04 -0.61
C ARG A 32 -12.91 1.16 0.43
N GLY A 33 -13.22 2.41 0.04
CA GLY A 33 -13.24 3.57 0.94
C GLY A 33 -11.95 4.40 0.94
N SER A 34 -11.01 4.16 0.04
CA SER A 34 -9.82 5.01 -0.06
C SER A 34 -10.18 6.43 -0.51
N THR A 35 -9.62 7.43 0.15
CA THR A 35 -9.67 8.84 -0.27
C THR A 35 -8.53 9.22 -1.21
N PHE A 36 -7.50 8.37 -1.32
CA PHE A 36 -6.37 8.59 -2.22
C PHE A 36 -6.76 8.35 -3.68
N GLY A 37 -6.26 9.20 -4.57
CA GLY A 37 -6.38 9.07 -6.01
C GLY A 37 -5.30 8.17 -6.62
N ARG A 38 -5.51 7.77 -7.88
CA ARG A 38 -4.54 6.94 -8.63
C ARG A 38 -3.17 7.63 -8.84
N LEU A 39 -3.14 8.97 -8.78
CA LEU A 39 -1.93 9.77 -9.00
C LEU A 39 -1.21 10.14 -7.70
N ASP A 40 -1.76 9.76 -6.55
CA ASP A 40 -1.10 10.01 -5.28
C ASP A 40 0.12 9.09 -5.20
N TRP A 41 1.33 9.67 -5.25
CA TRP A 41 2.57 8.91 -5.23
C TRP A 41 2.81 8.25 -3.87
N PHE A 42 2.55 8.97 -2.80
CA PHE A 42 2.78 8.50 -1.44
C PHE A 42 1.84 9.19 -0.46
N THR A 43 1.76 8.64 0.75
CA THR A 43 1.17 9.29 1.92
C THR A 43 2.09 9.14 3.14
N ILE A 44 1.86 9.94 4.17
CA ILE A 44 2.50 9.77 5.47
C ILE A 44 1.56 8.98 6.36
N THR A 45 2.06 7.87 6.89
CA THR A 45 1.33 7.05 7.86
C THR A 45 1.37 7.68 9.24
N ALA A 46 0.26 7.62 9.95
CA ALA A 46 0.10 8.08 11.31
C ALA A 46 0.04 6.87 12.27
N PRO A 47 1.11 6.57 13.02
CA PRO A 47 1.13 5.47 13.97
C PRO A 47 0.00 5.59 15.00
N GLY A 48 -0.72 4.49 15.25
CA GLY A 48 -1.84 4.44 16.19
C GLY A 48 -3.19 4.87 15.60
N VAL A 49 -3.20 5.44 14.40
CA VAL A 49 -4.42 5.73 13.63
C VAL A 49 -4.50 4.77 12.44
N ASP A 50 -3.43 4.69 11.66
CA ASP A 50 -3.36 3.84 10.48
C ASP A 50 -3.06 2.38 10.84
N ARG A 51 -3.77 1.48 10.15
CA ARG A 51 -3.54 0.04 10.20
C ARG A 51 -2.75 -0.39 8.97
N LEU A 52 -1.59 -0.98 9.19
CA LEU A 52 -0.77 -1.60 8.15
C LEU A 52 -0.80 -3.12 8.31
N GLU A 53 -1.26 -3.81 7.28
CA GLU A 53 -1.28 -5.27 7.24
C GLU A 53 -0.32 -5.79 6.17
N PRO A 54 0.52 -6.80 6.45
CA PRO A 54 1.40 -7.38 5.43
C PRO A 54 0.60 -7.82 4.20
N ALA A 55 1.01 -7.37 3.02
CA ALA A 55 0.31 -7.70 1.79
C ALA A 55 0.57 -9.15 1.36
N THR A 56 -0.47 -9.81 0.87
CA THR A 56 -0.41 -11.17 0.30
C THR A 56 -0.54 -11.13 -1.21
N LEU A 57 -0.23 -12.24 -1.90
CA LEU A 57 -0.48 -12.35 -3.35
C LEU A 57 -1.94 -12.10 -3.74
N ALA A 58 -2.90 -12.45 -2.87
CA ALA A 58 -4.32 -12.20 -3.09
C ALA A 58 -4.64 -10.70 -3.09
N ASP A 59 -3.93 -9.90 -2.30
CA ASP A 59 -4.10 -8.44 -2.31
C ASP A 59 -3.62 -7.85 -3.65
N PHE A 60 -2.47 -8.29 -4.16
CA PHE A 60 -1.98 -7.86 -5.47
C PHE A 60 -3.02 -8.11 -6.57
N ASP A 61 -3.65 -9.29 -6.58
CA ASP A 61 -4.73 -9.59 -7.53
C ASP A 61 -5.98 -8.73 -7.31
N ALA A 62 -6.44 -8.60 -6.06
CA ALA A 62 -7.61 -7.79 -5.70
C ALA A 62 -7.45 -6.31 -6.07
N PHE A 63 -6.24 -5.76 -5.96
CA PHE A 63 -5.89 -4.40 -6.34
C PHE A 63 -5.41 -4.28 -7.81
N ARG A 64 -5.42 -5.38 -8.57
CA ARG A 64 -4.98 -5.47 -9.98
C ARG A 64 -3.56 -4.93 -10.21
N VAL A 65 -2.67 -5.15 -9.24
CA VAL A 65 -1.25 -4.80 -9.31
C VAL A 65 -0.44 -6.05 -9.64
N CYS A 66 0.42 -5.98 -10.65
CA CYS A 66 1.30 -7.09 -10.98
C CYS A 66 2.35 -7.28 -9.87
N PRO A 67 2.50 -8.47 -9.26
CA PRO A 67 3.50 -8.70 -8.21
C PRO A 67 4.93 -8.88 -8.77
N LYS A 68 5.08 -9.12 -10.08
CA LYS A 68 6.41 -9.33 -10.70
C LYS A 68 7.23 -8.04 -10.64
N GLY A 69 8.48 -8.16 -10.18
CA GLY A 69 9.37 -7.01 -9.94
C GLY A 69 9.16 -6.35 -8.58
N HIS A 70 8.13 -6.76 -7.83
CA HIS A 70 7.85 -6.28 -6.48
C HIS A 70 8.19 -7.33 -5.42
N LEU A 71 7.71 -8.55 -5.61
CA LEU A 71 8.04 -9.70 -4.78
C LEU A 71 9.18 -10.47 -5.46
N SER A 72 10.27 -10.70 -4.74
CA SER A 72 11.38 -11.58 -5.15
C SER A 72 11.42 -12.84 -4.31
#